data_AF-A0A6A3GC95-F1
#
_entry.id   AF-A0A6A3GC95-F1
#
_cell.length_a   1.000
_cell.length_b   1.000
_cell.length_c   1.000
_cell.angle_alpha   90.00
_cell.angle_beta   90.00
_cell.angle_gamma   90.00
#
_symmetry.space_group_name_H-M   'P 1'
#
loop_
_entity.id
_entity.type
_entity.pdbx_description
1 polymer ?
#
loop_
_entity_poly.entity_id
_entity_poly.type
_entity_poly.pdbx_seq_one_letter_code
_entity_poly.pdbx_strand_id
1 'polypeptide(L)'
;MHEKAVLLEGFPEARQLLCQWHVITWLKKQATRLAPAQKKQVKGLMKALVYSRSSDEYLDAKEALLHTLGGDVEHPMYKFFFSNWDNMQDEWVSFKRGNIPHLGNNTNNRLECKSGKIKQVVEPHFTLDETISTLITLQRIAEDEYVAQYHEVGSRPDLGEDPEL
;
A
#
# COMPACT_ATOMS: atom_id res chain seq x y z
N MET A 1 21.39 -0.24 3.41
CA MET A 1 20.66 0.58 2.42
C MET A 1 19.18 0.30 2.61
N HIS A 2 18.33 1.31 2.74
CA HIS A 2 16.88 1.10 2.88
C HIS A 2 16.26 0.96 1.49
N GLU A 3 15.40 -0.04 1.29
CA GLU A 3 14.75 -0.36 0.01
C GLU A 3 14.15 0.87 -0.69
N LYS A 4 13.43 1.72 0.08
CA LYS A 4 12.85 2.97 -0.41
C LYS A 4 13.88 3.90 -1.09
N ALA A 5 15.08 4.00 -0.53
CA ALA A 5 16.14 4.83 -1.09
C ALA A 5 16.71 4.22 -2.37
N VAL A 6 16.87 2.90 -2.43
CA VAL A 6 17.33 2.18 -3.62
C VAL A 6 16.34 2.34 -4.78
N LEU A 7 15.05 2.22 -4.51
CA LEU A 7 14.01 2.41 -5.53
C LEU A 7 13.97 3.84 -6.05
N LEU A 8 14.22 4.84 -5.19
CA LEU A 8 14.27 6.24 -5.62
C LEU A 8 15.50 6.51 -6.49
N GLU A 9 16.63 5.90 -6.17
CA GLU A 9 17.86 6.00 -6.96
C GLU A 9 17.70 5.33 -8.34
N GLY A 10 17.07 4.14 -8.39
CA GLY A 10 16.83 3.42 -9.65
C GLY A 10 15.72 4.03 -10.51
N PHE A 11 14.71 4.65 -9.89
CA PHE A 11 13.53 5.20 -10.56
C PHE A 11 13.18 6.60 -10.03
N PRO A 12 13.99 7.63 -10.32
CA PRO A 12 13.85 8.96 -9.72
C PRO A 12 12.54 9.68 -10.09
N GLU A 13 12.00 9.39 -11.28
CA GLU A 13 10.73 9.96 -11.75
C GLU A 13 9.50 9.21 -11.23
N ALA A 14 9.68 8.04 -10.60
CA ALA A 14 8.57 7.24 -10.10
C ALA A 14 8.16 7.72 -8.70
N ARG A 15 6.88 8.01 -8.51
CA ARG A 15 6.34 8.25 -7.17
C ARG A 15 6.14 6.92 -6.45
N GLN A 16 6.86 6.73 -5.35
CA GLN A 16 6.69 5.56 -4.50
C GLN A 16 5.40 5.70 -3.69
N LEU A 17 4.47 4.75 -3.90
CA LEU A 17 3.21 4.70 -3.17
C LEU A 17 3.25 3.61 -2.12
N LEU A 18 2.77 3.92 -0.91
CA LEU A 18 2.58 2.95 0.15
C LEU A 18 1.21 2.29 0.03
N CYS A 19 1.15 1.00 0.33
CA CYS A 19 -0.12 0.28 0.42
C CYS A 19 -0.96 0.82 1.58
N GLN A 20 -2.13 1.40 1.28
CA GLN A 20 -2.98 2.06 2.28
C GLN A 20 -3.43 1.12 3.39
N TRP A 21 -3.68 -0.15 3.06
CA TRP A 21 -4.02 -1.17 4.08
C TRP A 21 -2.92 -1.35 5.12
N HIS A 22 -1.66 -1.42 4.67
CA HIS A 22 -0.50 -1.54 5.56
C HIS A 22 -0.28 -0.29 6.38
N VAL A 23 -0.42 0.90 5.76
CA VAL A 23 -0.35 2.18 6.47
C VAL A 23 -1.40 2.25 7.58
N ILE A 24 -2.67 1.95 7.28
CA ILE A 24 -3.74 1.93 8.28
C ILE A 24 -3.44 0.91 9.39
N THR A 25 -3.02 -0.29 9.03
CA THR A 25 -2.71 -1.35 10.01
C THR A 25 -1.57 -0.92 10.94
N TRP A 26 -0.53 -0.32 10.39
CA TRP A 26 0.59 0.21 11.16
C TRP A 26 0.19 1.37 12.07
N LEU A 27 -0.46 2.39 11.53
CA LEU A 27 -0.92 3.55 12.30
C LEU A 27 -1.87 3.15 13.43
N LYS A 28 -2.74 2.15 13.21
CA LYS A 28 -3.60 1.60 14.28
C LYS A 28 -2.82 0.88 15.38
N LYS A 29 -1.71 0.21 15.05
CA LYS A 29 -0.80 -0.36 16.07
C LYS A 29 -0.16 0.76 16.88
N GLN A 30 0.29 1.83 16.22
CA GLN A 30 0.85 3.01 16.89
C GLN A 30 -0.16 3.71 17.79
N ALA A 31 -1.39 3.89 17.34
CA ALA A 31 -2.48 4.42 18.17
C ALA A 31 -2.69 3.60 19.46
N THR A 32 -2.55 2.26 19.38
CA THR A 32 -2.66 1.38 20.56
C THR A 32 -1.50 1.59 21.53
N ARG A 33 -0.29 1.82 21.00
CA ARG A 33 0.94 1.98 21.77
C ARG A 33 1.08 3.37 22.38
N LEU A 34 0.78 4.42 21.61
CA LEU A 34 1.10 5.81 21.92
C LEU A 34 -0.11 6.60 22.44
N ALA A 35 -1.34 6.15 22.20
CA ALA A 35 -2.56 6.77 22.69
C ALA A 35 -3.54 5.72 23.28
N PRO A 36 -3.12 4.92 24.28
CA PRO A 36 -3.91 3.79 24.76
C PRO A 36 -5.28 4.20 25.32
N ALA A 37 -5.38 5.38 25.95
CA ALA A 37 -6.61 5.90 26.53
C ALA A 37 -7.67 6.25 25.46
N GLN A 38 -7.26 6.81 24.32
CA GLN A 38 -8.16 7.21 23.22
C GLN A 38 -8.01 6.30 21.99
N LYS A 39 -7.49 5.08 22.15
CA LYS A 39 -7.09 4.20 21.04
C LYS A 39 -8.22 3.93 20.04
N LYS A 40 -9.47 3.87 20.47
CA LYS A 40 -10.62 3.60 19.56
C LYS A 40 -10.84 4.78 18.61
N GLN A 41 -10.90 5.99 19.16
CA GLN A 41 -11.06 7.23 18.41
C GLN A 41 -9.87 7.48 17.49
N VAL A 42 -8.64 7.37 18.02
CA VAL A 42 -7.41 7.59 17.24
C VAL A 42 -7.31 6.59 16.09
N LYS A 43 -7.66 5.30 16.29
CA LYS A 43 -7.69 4.31 15.20
C LYS A 43 -8.68 4.67 14.09
N GLY A 44 -9.80 5.28 14.44
CA GLY A 44 -10.79 5.80 13.48
C GLY A 44 -10.20 6.95 12.67
N LEU A 45 -9.57 7.91 13.34
CA LEU A 45 -8.95 9.07 12.72
C LEU A 45 -7.76 8.71 11.83
N MET A 46 -6.93 7.75 12.22
CA MET A 46 -5.87 7.21 11.36
C MET A 46 -6.43 6.65 10.05
N LYS A 47 -7.59 5.98 10.10
CA LYS A 47 -8.26 5.48 8.90
C LYS A 47 -8.84 6.64 8.07
N ALA A 48 -9.41 7.65 8.72
CA ALA A 48 -9.96 8.83 8.06
C ALA A 48 -8.87 9.59 7.28
N LEU A 49 -7.74 9.88 7.92
CA LEU A 49 -6.58 10.55 7.30
C LEU A 49 -6.08 9.85 6.04
N VAL A 50 -5.99 8.51 6.07
CA VAL A 50 -5.51 7.73 4.91
C VAL A 50 -6.51 7.81 3.75
N TYR A 51 -7.82 7.77 4.06
CA TYR A 51 -8.88 7.75 3.06
C TYR A 51 -9.46 9.13 2.71
N SER A 52 -8.89 10.22 3.22
CA SER A 52 -9.33 11.58 2.89
C SER A 52 -9.40 11.79 1.38
N ARG A 53 -10.50 12.38 0.93
CA ARG A 53 -10.82 12.62 -0.49
C ARG A 53 -10.55 14.06 -0.91
N SER A 54 -10.25 14.94 0.02
CA SER A 54 -9.86 16.33 -0.22
C SER A 54 -8.84 16.79 0.83
N SER A 55 -8.23 17.93 0.55
CA SER A 55 -7.37 18.61 1.52
C SER A 55 -8.15 18.99 2.79
N ASP A 56 -9.39 19.44 2.64
CA ASP A 56 -10.23 19.85 3.77
C ASP A 56 -10.57 18.66 4.68
N GLU A 57 -10.99 17.52 4.11
CA GLU A 57 -11.24 16.30 4.89
C GLU A 57 -10.01 15.83 5.66
N TYR A 58 -8.81 16.03 5.09
CA TYR A 58 -7.56 15.68 5.74
C TYR A 58 -7.26 16.62 6.91
N LEU A 59 -7.41 17.92 6.71
CA LEU A 59 -7.20 18.94 7.75
C LEU A 59 -8.19 18.77 8.90
N ASP A 60 -9.46 18.53 8.60
CA ASP A 60 -10.50 18.26 9.60
C ASP A 60 -10.16 17.01 10.44
N ALA A 61 -9.73 15.92 9.79
CA ALA A 61 -9.33 14.69 10.48
C ALA A 61 -8.06 14.90 11.34
N LYS A 62 -7.14 15.75 10.90
CA LYS A 62 -5.92 16.11 11.63
C LYS A 62 -6.22 16.99 12.84
N GLU A 63 -7.13 17.95 12.72
CA GLU A 63 -7.61 18.77 13.83
C GLU A 63 -8.35 17.91 14.85
N ALA A 64 -9.25 17.03 14.39
CA ALA A 64 -9.95 16.07 15.25
C ALA A 64 -8.99 15.13 15.98
N LEU A 65 -7.86 14.75 15.36
CA LEU A 65 -6.79 13.99 16.01
C LEU A 65 -6.17 14.78 17.17
N LEU A 66 -5.77 16.03 16.93
CA LEU A 66 -5.19 16.88 17.97
C LEU A 66 -6.17 17.11 19.12
N HIS A 67 -7.44 17.43 18.80
CA HIS A 67 -8.49 17.60 19.78
C HIS A 67 -8.74 16.33 20.61
N THR A 68 -8.77 15.16 19.97
CA THR A 68 -8.90 13.86 20.65
C THR A 68 -7.75 13.58 21.61
N LEU A 69 -6.57 14.11 21.32
CA LEU A 69 -5.37 14.02 22.16
C LEU A 69 -5.28 15.17 23.18
N GLY A 70 -6.37 15.92 23.40
CA GLY A 70 -6.46 16.98 24.40
C GLY A 70 -5.89 18.32 23.95
N GLY A 71 -5.69 18.52 22.64
CA GLY A 71 -5.04 19.73 22.12
C GLY A 71 -3.52 19.75 22.32
N ASP A 72 -2.93 18.65 22.79
CA ASP A 72 -1.50 18.55 23.11
C ASP A 72 -0.67 18.20 21.86
N VAL A 73 0.02 19.20 21.33
CA VAL A 73 0.95 19.03 20.20
C VAL A 73 2.18 18.22 20.57
N GLU A 74 2.52 18.13 21.86
CA GLU A 74 3.62 17.32 22.36
C GLU A 74 3.22 15.87 22.66
N HIS A 75 1.94 15.54 22.50
CA HIS A 75 1.44 14.19 22.73
C HIS A 75 2.23 13.18 21.86
N PRO A 76 2.73 12.05 22.43
CA PRO A 76 3.60 11.11 21.72
C PRO A 76 3.03 10.63 20.37
N MET A 77 1.72 10.36 20.32
CA MET A 77 1.03 9.98 19.08
C MET A 77 1.01 11.11 18.04
N TYR A 78 0.80 12.36 18.45
CA TYR A 78 0.73 13.50 17.54
C TYR A 78 2.10 13.80 16.95
N LYS A 79 3.14 13.88 17.80
CA LYS A 79 4.53 14.03 17.35
C LYS A 79 4.96 12.91 16.40
N PHE A 80 4.66 11.67 16.76
CA PHE A 80 4.96 10.52 15.90
C PHE A 80 4.31 10.67 14.52
N PHE A 81 3.02 10.98 14.48
CA PHE A 81 2.30 11.14 13.22
C PHE A 81 2.86 12.31 12.40
N PHE A 82 3.04 13.48 13.02
CA PHE A 82 3.49 14.68 12.34
C PHE A 82 4.92 14.54 11.78
N SER A 83 5.86 14.02 12.58
CA SER A 83 7.26 13.90 12.16
C SER A 83 7.50 12.80 11.11
N ASN A 84 6.66 11.77 11.05
CA ASN A 84 6.95 10.57 10.24
C ASN A 84 5.97 10.31 9.10
N TRP A 85 4.78 10.92 9.10
CA TRP A 85 3.72 10.60 8.13
C TRP A 85 3.16 11.84 7.44
N ASP A 86 2.96 12.92 8.18
CA ASP A 86 2.33 14.13 7.67
C ASP A 86 3.16 14.84 6.58
N ASN A 87 4.49 14.68 6.57
CA ASN A 87 5.37 15.24 5.54
C ASN A 87 5.40 14.42 4.24
N MET A 88 4.81 13.22 4.22
CA MET A 88 4.86 12.29 3.08
C MET A 88 3.46 11.85 2.61
N GLN A 89 2.47 12.74 2.74
CA GLN A 89 1.06 12.48 2.40
C GLN A 89 0.87 11.97 0.96
N ASP A 90 1.69 12.45 0.03
CA ASP A 90 1.59 12.10 -1.39
C ASP A 90 1.81 10.60 -1.67
N GLU A 91 2.40 9.87 -0.72
CA GLU A 91 2.67 8.44 -0.84
C GLU A 91 1.51 7.56 -0.37
N TRP A 92 0.60 8.06 0.48
CA TRP A 92 -0.36 7.20 1.19
C TRP A 92 -1.78 7.76 1.32
N VAL A 93 -2.00 9.08 1.18
CA VAL A 93 -3.33 9.69 1.27
C VAL A 93 -4.08 9.54 -0.05
N SER A 94 -5.33 9.10 -0.02
CA SER A 94 -6.13 8.81 -1.22
C SER A 94 -6.19 9.97 -2.22
N PHE A 95 -6.57 11.18 -1.78
CA PHE A 95 -6.75 12.30 -2.72
C PHE A 95 -5.45 12.77 -3.39
N LYS A 96 -4.30 12.55 -2.76
CA LYS A 96 -2.99 12.88 -3.33
C LYS A 96 -2.49 11.86 -4.36
N ARG A 97 -3.10 10.66 -4.34
CA ARG A 97 -2.79 9.54 -5.24
C ARG A 97 -3.69 9.49 -6.47
N GLY A 98 -4.77 10.28 -6.52
CA GLY A 98 -5.80 10.19 -7.57
C GLY A 98 -5.33 10.51 -8.99
N ASN A 99 -4.21 11.20 -9.16
CA ASN A 99 -3.62 11.49 -10.47
C ASN A 99 -2.54 10.49 -10.90
N ILE A 100 -2.40 9.38 -10.17
CA ILE A 100 -1.41 8.34 -10.47
C ILE A 100 -2.15 7.04 -10.74
N PRO A 101 -1.90 6.40 -11.88
CA PRO A 101 -2.44 5.08 -12.13
C PRO A 101 -1.88 4.09 -11.10
N HIS A 102 -2.77 3.53 -10.31
CA HIS A 102 -2.49 2.57 -9.27
C HIS A 102 -3.01 1.17 -9.61
N LEU A 103 -3.67 0.98 -10.75
CA LEU A 103 -4.34 -0.21 -11.28
C LEU A 103 -5.19 -0.92 -10.23
N GLY A 104 -6.01 -0.15 -9.52
CA GLY A 104 -6.80 -0.62 -8.37
C GLY A 104 -6.00 -1.12 -7.16
N ASN A 105 -4.66 -0.99 -7.14
CA ASN A 105 -3.78 -1.46 -6.06
C ASN A 105 -3.75 -0.46 -4.89
N ASN A 106 -4.91 -0.24 -4.28
CA ASN A 106 -5.08 0.54 -3.06
C ASN A 106 -4.96 -0.31 -1.80
N THR A 107 -5.10 -1.62 -1.97
CA THR A 107 -4.97 -2.64 -0.92
C THR A 107 -3.97 -3.71 -1.37
N ASN A 108 -3.45 -4.49 -0.43
CA ASN A 108 -2.50 -5.56 -0.73
C ASN A 108 -3.17 -6.84 -1.26
N ASN A 109 -4.50 -6.93 -1.38
CA ASN A 109 -5.19 -8.18 -1.76
C ASN A 109 -4.59 -8.87 -2.99
N ARG A 110 -4.30 -8.13 -4.07
CA ARG A 110 -3.68 -8.71 -5.27
C ARG A 110 -2.29 -9.28 -5.00
N LEU A 111 -1.48 -8.57 -4.21
CA LEU A 111 -0.13 -9.00 -3.82
C LEU A 111 -0.17 -10.17 -2.83
N GLU A 112 -1.05 -10.13 -1.82
CA GLU A 112 -1.23 -11.20 -0.85
C GLU A 112 -1.77 -12.46 -1.50
N CYS A 113 -2.71 -12.35 -2.45
CA CYS A 113 -3.20 -13.49 -3.23
C CYS A 113 -2.07 -14.11 -4.06
N LYS A 114 -1.22 -13.29 -4.71
CA LYS A 114 -0.04 -13.79 -5.43
C LYS A 114 0.94 -14.46 -4.49
N SER A 115 1.29 -13.82 -3.37
CA SER A 115 2.14 -14.39 -2.32
C SER A 115 1.57 -15.70 -1.76
N GLY A 116 0.25 -15.79 -1.62
CA GLY A 116 -0.44 -17.01 -1.21
C GLY A 116 -0.25 -18.15 -2.20
N LYS A 117 -0.39 -17.87 -3.51
CA LYS A 117 -0.10 -18.86 -4.57
C LYS A 117 1.37 -19.27 -4.58
N ILE A 118 2.29 -18.32 -4.40
CA ILE A 118 3.73 -18.59 -4.30
C ILE A 118 4.03 -19.52 -3.12
N LYS A 119 3.42 -19.28 -1.96
CA LYS A 119 3.58 -20.16 -0.78
C LYS A 119 2.99 -21.56 -0.96
N GLN A 120 2.13 -21.79 -1.95
CA GLN A 120 1.62 -23.13 -2.26
C GLN A 120 2.60 -23.96 -3.10
N VAL A 121 3.51 -23.30 -3.82
CA VAL A 121 4.45 -23.94 -4.76
C VAL A 121 5.89 -23.92 -4.26
N VAL A 122 6.22 -22.98 -3.35
CA VAL A 122 7.53 -22.87 -2.71
C VAL A 122 7.46 -23.57 -1.35
N GLU A 123 8.34 -24.54 -1.14
CA GLU A 123 8.42 -25.24 0.14
C GLU A 123 9.35 -24.51 1.13
N PRO A 124 9.11 -24.60 2.46
CA PRO A 124 9.92 -23.90 3.46
C PRO A 124 11.41 -24.24 3.45
N HIS A 125 11.78 -25.38 2.85
CA HIS A 125 13.15 -25.87 2.80
C HIS A 125 13.91 -25.46 1.53
N PHE A 126 13.25 -24.80 0.58
CA PHE A 126 13.92 -24.31 -0.63
C PHE A 126 14.97 -23.27 -0.27
N THR A 127 16.14 -23.38 -0.87
CA THR A 127 17.13 -22.31 -0.86
C THR A 127 16.63 -21.10 -1.67
N LEU A 128 17.33 -19.98 -1.56
CA LEU A 128 16.97 -18.77 -2.29
C LEU A 128 17.05 -18.99 -3.82
N ASP A 129 18.08 -19.70 -4.29
CA ASP A 129 18.27 -20.01 -5.71
C ASP A 129 17.22 -21.00 -6.23
N GLU A 130 16.84 -22.01 -5.45
CA GLU A 130 15.73 -22.92 -5.76
C GLU A 130 14.41 -22.14 -5.87
N THR A 131 14.13 -21.29 -4.88
CA THR A 131 12.92 -20.44 -4.86
C THR A 131 12.85 -19.54 -6.10
N ILE A 132 13.94 -18.85 -6.43
CA ILE A 132 13.99 -17.97 -7.61
C ILE A 132 13.79 -18.78 -8.90
N SER A 133 14.45 -19.94 -9.02
CA SER A 133 14.35 -20.80 -10.20
C SER A 133 12.93 -21.34 -10.41
N THR A 134 12.26 -21.77 -9.33
CA THR A 134 10.86 -22.20 -9.36
C THR A 134 9.94 -21.06 -9.76
N LEU A 135 10.12 -19.86 -9.20
CA LEU A 135 9.32 -18.68 -9.55
C LEU A 135 9.45 -18.29 -11.02
N ILE A 136 10.68 -18.27 -11.55
CA ILE A 136 10.93 -17.98 -12.98
C ILE A 136 10.25 -19.03 -13.87
N THR A 137 10.34 -20.31 -13.49
CA THR A 137 9.73 -21.39 -14.26
C THR A 137 8.21 -21.26 -14.31
N LEU A 138 7.57 -21.00 -13.17
CA LEU A 138 6.12 -20.81 -13.09
C LEU A 138 5.66 -19.57 -13.85
N GLN A 139 6.43 -18.48 -13.80
CA GLN A 139 6.14 -17.28 -14.57
C GLN A 139 6.17 -17.57 -16.08
N ARG A 140 7.17 -18.31 -16.56
CA ARG A 140 7.25 -18.71 -17.98
C ARG A 140 6.07 -19.57 -18.41
N ILE A 141 5.68 -20.56 -17.60
CA ILE A 141 4.51 -21.40 -17.89
C ILE A 141 3.24 -20.54 -17.99
N ALA A 142 3.04 -19.60 -17.06
CA ALA A 142 1.88 -18.71 -17.09
C ALA A 142 1.88 -17.75 -18.29
N GLU A 143 3.05 -17.28 -18.72
CA GLU A 143 3.22 -16.46 -19.93
C GLU A 143 2.89 -17.26 -21.19
N ASP A 144 3.38 -18.49 -21.30
CA ASP A 144 3.09 -19.39 -22.42
C ASP A 144 1.59 -19.72 -22.51
N GLU A 145 0.95 -20.02 -21.38
CA GLU A 145 -0.50 -20.25 -21.29
C GLU A 145 -1.30 -19.00 -21.70
N TYR A 146 -0.88 -17.81 -21.25
CA TYR A 146 -1.53 -16.56 -21.61
C TYR A 146 -1.44 -16.28 -23.11
N VAL A 147 -0.24 -16.45 -23.70
CA VAL A 147 -0.01 -16.27 -25.15
C VAL A 147 -0.86 -17.27 -25.94
N ALA A 148 -0.93 -18.53 -25.52
CA ALA A 148 -1.76 -19.54 -26.16
C ALA A 148 -3.25 -19.16 -26.16
N GLN A 149 -3.78 -18.71 -25.02
CA GLN A 149 -5.16 -18.23 -24.89
C GLN A 149 -5.44 -16.99 -25.75
N TYR A 150 -4.47 -16.06 -25.79
CA TYR A 150 -4.59 -14.83 -26.58
C TYR A 150 -4.69 -15.13 -28.09
N HIS A 151 -3.99 -16.16 -28.56
CA HIS A 151 -4.00 -16.58 -29.97
C HIS A 151 -5.07 -17.63 -30.31
N GLU A 152 -5.91 -18.03 -29.36
CA GLU A 152 -6.98 -19.01 -29.59
C GLU A 152 -8.07 -18.43 -30.51
N VAL A 153 -8.39 -19.13 -31.60
CA VAL A 153 -9.39 -18.65 -32.57
C VAL A 153 -10.78 -18.60 -31.93
N GLY A 154 -11.37 -17.42 -31.88
CA GLY A 154 -12.68 -17.17 -31.29
C GLY A 154 -12.65 -16.55 -29.89
N SER A 155 -11.46 -16.34 -29.32
CA SER A 155 -11.32 -15.51 -28.13
C SER A 155 -11.59 -14.04 -28.47
N ARG A 156 -12.36 -13.35 -27.62
CA ARG A 156 -12.45 -11.89 -27.63
C ARG A 156 -11.40 -11.41 -26.61
N PRO A 157 -10.23 -10.92 -27.04
CA PRO A 157 -9.34 -10.26 -26.10
C PRO A 157 -10.12 -9.09 -25.48
N ASP A 158 -10.14 -9.05 -24.14
CA ASP A 158 -10.64 -7.90 -23.43
C ASP A 158 -9.78 -6.72 -23.87
N LEU A 159 -10.38 -5.79 -24.62
CA LEU A 159 -9.68 -4.59 -25.11
C LEU A 159 -9.29 -3.68 -23.95
N GLY A 160 -9.80 -3.94 -22.74
CA GLY A 160 -9.16 -3.58 -21.49
C GLY A 160 -8.63 -2.15 -21.52
N GLU A 161 -9.47 -1.20 -21.93
CA GLU A 161 -9.25 0.20 -21.63
C GLU A 161 -9.34 0.31 -20.10
N ASP A 162 -8.25 -0.05 -19.42
CA ASP A 162 -8.07 0.28 -18.03
C ASP A 162 -8.07 1.81 -18.00
N PRO A 163 -9.04 2.47 -17.34
CA PRO A 163 -9.09 3.93 -17.29
C PRO A 163 -7.85 4.55 -16.63
N GLU A 164 -6.95 3.72 -16.09
CA GLU A 164 -5.66 4.09 -15.55
C GLU A 164 -4.46 3.79 -16.51
N LEU A 165 -4.65 3.35 -17.75
CA LEU A 165 -3.59 3.13 -18.75
C LEU A 165 -3.58 4.15 -19.89
#